data_AF-A0A7C6XJR7-F1
#
_entry.id   AF-A0A7C6XJR7-F1
#
_cell.length_a   1.000
_cell.length_b   1.000
_cell.length_c   1.000
_cell.angle_alpha   90.00
_cell.angle_beta   90.00
_cell.angle_gamma   90.00
#
_symmetry.space_group_name_H-M   'P 1'
#
loop_
_entity.id
_entity.type
_entity.pdbx_description
1 polymer ?
#
loop_
_entity_poly.entity_id
_entity_poly.type
_entity_poly.pdbx_seq_one_letter_code
_entity_poly.pdbx_strand_id
1 'polypeptide(L)'
;MAKACVNNLFVSLDGFAAGEFVTFDQPIGEAQALFSYFDGRGIEGVNHVDAPITADRALFAMWGQGIGSEIMGRKKFGPQTGPWPDDGWRGWWGEEPPFKTPCFVLTHHPREPMEFDNGTSFHFVDASPADALAEA
;
A
#
# COMPACT_ATOMS: atom_id res chain seq x y z
N MET A 1 1.58 1.93 -23.99
CA MET A 1 2.00 2.89 -22.95
C MET A 1 1.42 2.43 -21.63
N ALA A 2 2.20 2.54 -20.55
CA ALA A 2 1.68 2.35 -19.20
C ALA A 2 0.65 3.45 -18.87
N LYS A 3 -0.27 3.15 -17.96
CA LYS A 3 -1.30 4.10 -17.49
C LYS A 3 -1.21 4.20 -15.97
N ALA A 4 -1.33 5.42 -15.45
CA ALA A 4 -1.55 5.64 -14.03
C ALA A 4 -3.02 5.34 -13.68
N CYS A 5 -3.26 4.63 -12.59
CA CYS A 5 -4.60 4.41 -12.05
C CYS A 5 -4.59 4.45 -10.52
N VAL A 6 -5.73 4.82 -9.94
CA VAL A 6 -6.05 4.52 -8.54
C VAL A 6 -7.06 3.38 -8.57
N ASN A 7 -6.72 2.24 -7.98
CA ASN A 7 -7.63 1.09 -7.85
C ASN A 7 -7.76 0.69 -6.38
N ASN A 8 -8.83 -0.02 -6.05
CA ASN A 8 -9.05 -0.64 -4.74
C ASN A 8 -8.86 0.31 -3.53
N LEU A 9 -9.15 1.61 -3.71
CA LEU A 9 -9.18 2.61 -2.65
C LEU A 9 -10.55 2.61 -1.98
N PHE A 10 -10.61 2.28 -0.69
CA PHE A 10 -11.83 2.44 0.09
C PHE A 10 -12.03 3.90 0.48
N VAL A 11 -13.27 4.36 0.33
CA VAL A 11 -13.68 5.73 0.69
C VAL A 11 -15.04 5.65 1.37
N SER A 12 -15.20 6.38 2.47
CA SER A 12 -16.48 6.55 3.16
C SER A 12 -17.46 7.38 2.33
N LEU A 13 -18.74 7.35 2.69
CA LEU A 13 -19.79 8.09 1.97
C LEU A 13 -19.55 9.61 1.98
N ASP A 14 -18.92 10.12 3.03
CA ASP A 14 -18.53 11.51 3.22
C ASP A 14 -17.12 11.85 2.68
N GLY A 15 -16.45 10.90 2.01
CA GLY A 15 -15.28 11.19 1.19
C GLY A 15 -13.90 10.98 1.86
N PHE A 16 -13.82 10.18 2.92
CA PHE A 16 -12.57 9.91 3.65
C PHE A 16 -12.05 8.49 3.40
N ALA A 17 -10.73 8.36 3.24
CA ALA A 17 -10.06 7.07 3.03
C ALA A 17 -9.26 6.57 4.25
N ALA A 18 -9.19 7.38 5.31
CA ALA A 18 -8.52 7.10 6.57
C ALA A 18 -9.10 8.00 7.67
N GLY A 19 -8.90 7.61 8.94
CA GLY A 19 -9.21 8.46 10.09
C GLY A 19 -8.21 9.62 10.26
N GLU A 20 -8.47 10.47 11.25
CA GLU A 20 -7.68 11.68 11.49
C GLU A 20 -6.23 11.37 11.89
N PHE A 21 -6.02 10.32 12.69
CA PHE A 21 -4.72 9.93 13.20
C PHE A 21 -4.35 8.52 12.77
N VAL A 22 -3.20 8.37 12.11
CA VAL A 22 -2.59 7.07 11.82
C VAL A 22 -1.54 6.80 12.88
N THR A 23 -1.70 5.69 13.61
CA THR A 23 -0.80 5.25 14.67
C THR A 23 -0.35 3.82 14.40
N PHE A 24 0.61 3.30 15.17
CA PHE A 24 1.03 1.91 15.05
C PHE A 24 -0.12 0.91 15.30
N ASP A 25 -1.01 1.21 16.25
CA ASP A 25 -2.16 0.36 16.57
C ASP A 25 -3.35 0.60 15.61
N GLN A 26 -3.37 1.74 14.92
CA GLN A 26 -4.43 2.15 14.00
C GLN A 26 -3.82 2.60 12.65
N PRO A 27 -3.44 1.65 11.78
CA PRO A 27 -2.73 1.94 10.52
C PRO A 27 -3.56 2.76 9.50
N ILE A 28 -4.87 2.83 9.70
CA ILE A 28 -5.84 3.61 8.90
C ILE A 28 -6.66 4.55 9.78
N GLY A 29 -6.19 4.81 11.00
CA GLY A 29 -6.92 5.51 12.04
C GLY A 29 -8.23 4.83 12.41
N GLU A 30 -9.22 5.65 12.76
CA GLU A 30 -10.54 5.20 13.21
C GLU A 30 -11.42 4.65 12.07
N ALA A 31 -10.97 4.75 10.82
CA ALA A 31 -11.69 4.27 9.64
C ALA A 31 -11.59 2.74 9.43
N GLN A 32 -11.33 1.96 10.48
CA GLN A 32 -11.14 0.50 10.39
C GLN A 32 -12.32 -0.24 9.76
N ALA A 33 -13.53 0.29 9.95
CA ALA A 33 -14.73 -0.27 9.35
C ALA A 33 -14.71 -0.26 7.81
N LEU A 34 -13.95 0.64 7.16
CA LEU A 34 -13.78 0.62 5.70
C LEU A 34 -13.10 -0.66 5.20
N PHE A 35 -12.29 -1.29 6.05
CA PHE A 35 -11.53 -2.50 5.73
C PHE A 35 -12.17 -3.76 6.32
N SER A 36 -13.36 -3.68 6.93
CA SER A 36 -13.99 -4.87 7.55
C SER A 36 -14.31 -5.99 6.56
N TYR A 37 -14.41 -5.67 5.27
CA TYR A 37 -14.67 -6.60 4.18
C TYR A 37 -13.38 -7.11 3.52
N PHE A 38 -12.22 -6.58 3.91
CA PHE A 38 -10.92 -7.00 3.41
C PHE A 38 -10.32 -8.07 4.33
N ASP A 39 -10.37 -9.32 3.89
CA ASP A 39 -9.82 -10.46 4.63
C ASP A 39 -8.40 -10.87 4.17
N GLY A 40 -7.81 -10.10 3.25
CA GLY A 40 -6.48 -10.35 2.66
C GLY A 40 -6.40 -11.55 1.72
N ARG A 41 -7.45 -12.38 1.62
CA ARG A 41 -7.41 -13.66 0.90
C ARG A 41 -7.44 -13.49 -0.61
N GLY A 42 -7.85 -12.34 -1.13
CA GLY A 42 -7.92 -12.08 -2.56
C GLY A 42 -6.61 -11.60 -3.19
N ILE A 43 -5.64 -11.11 -2.41
CA ILE A 43 -4.48 -10.36 -2.92
C ILE A 43 -3.64 -11.20 -3.90
N GLU A 44 -3.52 -12.51 -3.64
CA GLU A 44 -2.76 -13.45 -4.47
C GLU A 44 -3.65 -14.32 -5.37
N GLY A 45 -4.93 -13.95 -5.54
CA GLY A 45 -5.93 -14.71 -6.29
C GLY A 45 -6.91 -15.47 -5.40
N VAL A 46 -7.44 -16.59 -5.90
CA VAL A 46 -8.42 -17.42 -5.16
C VAL A 46 -7.68 -18.32 -4.18
N ASN A 47 -7.62 -17.91 -2.90
CA ASN A 47 -6.88 -18.61 -1.84
C ASN A 47 -7.34 -20.06 -1.59
N HIS A 48 -8.65 -20.34 -1.68
CA HIS A 48 -9.21 -21.67 -1.48
C HIS A 48 -10.36 -21.96 -2.47
N VAL A 49 -10.37 -23.17 -3.04
CA VAL A 49 -11.36 -23.60 -4.05
C VAL A 49 -12.79 -23.64 -3.50
N ASP A 50 -12.96 -23.90 -2.21
CA ASP A 50 -14.29 -24.06 -1.59
C ASP A 50 -14.86 -22.75 -1.01
N ALA A 51 -14.13 -21.64 -1.11
CA ALA A 51 -14.62 -20.35 -0.63
C ALA A 51 -15.55 -19.70 -1.67
N PRO A 52 -16.67 -19.07 -1.26
CA PRO A 52 -17.53 -18.34 -2.18
C PRO A 52 -16.74 -17.26 -2.92
N ILE A 53 -16.86 -17.24 -4.24
CA ILE A 53 -16.39 -16.13 -5.08
C ILE A 53 -17.44 -15.02 -4.98
N THR A 54 -17.14 -14.00 -4.19
CA THR A 54 -17.94 -12.77 -4.12
C THR A 54 -17.40 -11.73 -5.10
N ALA A 55 -18.23 -10.75 -5.47
CA ALA A 55 -17.78 -9.63 -6.29
C ALA A 55 -16.58 -8.90 -5.65
N ASP A 56 -16.63 -8.66 -4.34
CA ASP A 56 -15.54 -8.00 -3.61
C ASP A 56 -14.22 -8.78 -3.70
N ARG A 57 -14.26 -10.11 -3.55
CA ARG A 57 -13.06 -10.96 -3.68
C ARG A 57 -12.50 -10.95 -5.09
N ALA A 58 -13.37 -10.97 -6.11
CA ALA A 58 -12.94 -10.84 -7.50
C ALA A 58 -12.25 -9.49 -7.74
N LEU A 59 -12.74 -8.40 -7.14
CA LEU A 59 -12.11 -7.08 -7.22
C LEU A 59 -10.75 -7.02 -6.50
N PHE A 60 -10.60 -7.66 -5.34
CA PHE A 60 -9.30 -7.73 -4.65
C PHE A 60 -8.28 -8.60 -5.40
N ALA A 61 -8.72 -9.67 -6.07
CA ALA A 61 -7.86 -10.50 -6.91
C ALA A 61 -7.27 -9.75 -8.12
N MET A 62 -7.92 -8.66 -8.54
CA MET A 62 -7.42 -7.80 -9.60
C MET A 62 -6.42 -6.74 -9.12
N TRP A 63 -6.24 -6.55 -7.80
CA TRP A 63 -5.46 -5.44 -7.24
C TRP A 63 -4.05 -5.34 -7.83
N GLY A 64 -3.30 -6.45 -7.84
CA GLY A 64 -1.94 -6.49 -8.39
C GLY A 64 -1.85 -6.82 -9.89
N GLN A 65 -2.96 -7.14 -10.56
CA GLN A 65 -2.92 -7.60 -11.94
C GLN A 65 -2.63 -6.44 -12.91
N GLY A 66 -1.50 -6.51 -13.61
CA GLY A 66 -1.08 -5.46 -14.54
C GLY A 66 -0.50 -4.21 -13.86
N ILE A 67 -0.22 -4.28 -12.55
CA ILE A 67 0.51 -3.24 -11.82
C ILE A 67 2.00 -3.54 -11.90
N GLY A 68 2.77 -2.60 -12.46
CA GLY A 68 4.23 -2.71 -12.59
C GLY A 68 4.99 -2.01 -11.47
N SER A 69 4.38 -1.00 -10.85
CA SER A 69 4.93 -0.23 -9.74
C SER A 69 3.80 0.44 -8.97
N GLU A 70 4.06 0.77 -7.71
CA GLU A 70 3.16 1.55 -6.88
C GLU A 70 3.81 2.85 -6.39
N ILE A 71 3.04 3.95 -6.38
CA ILE A 71 3.46 5.23 -5.80
C ILE A 71 2.57 5.52 -4.60
N MET A 72 3.17 5.79 -3.44
CA MET A 72 2.43 6.03 -2.21
C MET A 72 3.02 7.16 -1.38
N GLY A 73 2.16 7.81 -0.59
CA GLY A 73 2.62 8.76 0.42
C GLY A 73 3.25 8.05 1.61
N ARG A 74 4.21 8.70 2.27
CA ARG A 74 4.87 8.22 3.49
C ARG A 74 3.93 7.64 4.55
N LYS A 75 2.78 8.27 4.78
CA LYS A 75 1.84 7.86 5.83
C LYS A 75 1.12 6.54 5.52
N LYS A 76 1.10 6.10 4.25
CA LYS A 76 0.68 4.74 3.88
C LYS A 76 1.74 3.70 4.26
N PHE A 77 3.03 4.05 4.14
CA PHE A 77 4.14 3.16 4.48
C PHE A 77 4.36 3.01 6.00
N GLY A 78 4.11 4.04 6.80
CA GLY A 78 4.23 3.98 8.26
C GLY A 78 3.71 5.24 8.98
N PRO A 79 3.49 5.17 10.31
CA PRO A 79 2.90 6.27 11.07
C PRO A 79 3.91 7.37 11.45
N GLN A 80 5.22 7.14 11.23
CA GLN A 80 6.28 8.05 11.65
C GLN A 80 6.17 9.43 10.97
N THR A 81 6.58 10.47 11.69
CA THR A 81 6.64 11.85 11.19
C THR A 81 8.02 12.45 11.44
N GLY A 82 8.44 13.43 10.64
CA GLY A 82 9.79 14.04 10.74
C GLY A 82 10.92 13.10 10.29
N PRO A 83 12.18 13.29 10.72
CA PRO A 83 13.27 12.37 10.42
C PRO A 83 12.95 10.91 10.78
N TRP A 84 13.50 9.94 10.05
CA TRP A 84 13.29 8.52 10.38
C TRP A 84 13.94 8.17 11.73
N PRO A 85 13.21 7.54 12.65
CA PRO A 85 13.79 6.99 13.87
C PRO A 85 14.65 5.75 13.56
N ASP A 86 15.55 5.41 14.48
CA ASP A 86 16.31 4.15 14.46
C ASP A 86 15.51 3.04 15.18
N ASP A 87 14.31 2.76 14.65
CA ASP A 87 13.35 1.79 15.22
C ASP A 87 13.29 0.46 14.45
N GLY A 88 14.08 0.34 13.38
CA GLY A 88 14.07 -0.83 12.51
C GLY A 88 12.79 -0.97 11.67
N TRP A 89 11.97 0.07 11.51
CA TRP A 89 10.70 -0.01 10.78
C TRP A 89 10.88 -0.35 9.29
N ARG A 90 10.31 -1.49 8.90
CA ARG A 90 10.31 -2.04 7.53
C ARG A 90 8.94 -1.99 6.83
N GLY A 91 7.92 -1.40 7.46
CA GLY A 91 6.55 -1.36 6.94
C GLY A 91 5.60 -2.30 7.71
N TRP A 92 4.32 -2.27 7.34
CA TRP A 92 3.25 -3.01 8.04
C TRP A 92 3.24 -4.52 7.79
N TRP A 93 3.94 -4.98 6.74
CA TRP A 93 3.66 -6.27 6.10
C TRP A 93 4.72 -7.35 6.39
N GLY A 94 5.61 -7.12 7.36
CA GLY A 94 6.68 -8.08 7.67
C GLY A 94 7.63 -8.32 6.49
N GLU A 95 8.13 -9.54 6.35
CA GLU A 95 9.12 -9.91 5.32
C GLU A 95 8.51 -10.19 3.94
N GLU A 96 7.17 -10.24 3.81
CA GLU A 96 6.50 -10.47 2.53
C GLU A 96 5.44 -9.39 2.24
N PRO A 97 5.85 -8.16 1.91
CA PRO A 97 4.91 -7.12 1.50
C PRO A 97 4.09 -7.53 0.27
N PRO A 98 2.81 -7.12 0.17
CA PRO A 98 1.90 -7.67 -0.85
C PRO A 98 2.21 -7.21 -2.28
N PHE A 99 3.05 -6.18 -2.46
CA PHE A 99 3.18 -5.43 -3.71
C PHE A 99 3.91 -6.19 -4.82
N LYS A 100 4.96 -6.95 -4.48
CA LYS A 100 5.79 -7.75 -5.42
C LYS A 100 6.28 -6.94 -6.64
N THR A 101 6.46 -5.64 -6.43
CA THR A 101 6.83 -4.63 -7.41
C THR A 101 7.63 -3.52 -6.72
N PRO A 102 8.37 -2.69 -7.49
CA PRO A 102 8.95 -1.48 -6.94
C PRO A 102 7.89 -0.49 -6.46
N CYS A 103 8.05 -0.01 -5.24
CA CYS A 103 7.16 0.95 -4.58
C CYS A 103 7.89 2.25 -4.29
N PHE A 104 7.39 3.38 -4.79
CA PHE A 104 7.95 4.71 -4.56
C PHE A 104 7.19 5.40 -3.42
N VAL A 105 7.87 5.56 -2.29
CA VAL A 105 7.34 6.23 -1.10
C VAL A 105 7.74 7.71 -1.15
N LEU A 106 6.76 8.57 -1.43
CA LEU A 106 6.94 10.02 -1.45
C LEU A 106 7.15 10.55 -0.03
N THR A 107 8.31 11.15 0.23
CA THR A 107 8.73 11.67 1.53
C THR A 107 9.80 12.75 1.41
N HIS A 108 9.71 13.80 2.24
CA HIS A 108 10.79 14.80 2.38
C HIS A 108 12.00 14.29 3.19
N HIS A 109 11.97 13.02 3.60
CA HIS A 109 13.07 12.36 4.30
C HIS A 109 13.50 11.12 3.49
N PRO A 110 14.29 11.28 2.43
CA PRO A 110 14.87 10.14 1.71
C PRO A 110 15.70 9.25 2.64
N ARG A 111 15.77 7.96 2.31
CA ARG A 111 16.65 6.98 2.95
C ARG A 111 16.96 5.87 1.94
N GLU A 112 17.91 5.01 2.30
CA GLU A 112 18.27 3.87 1.47
C GLU A 112 17.05 3.01 1.12
N PRO A 113 16.96 2.50 -0.13
CA PRO A 113 15.90 1.58 -0.52
C PRO A 113 15.85 0.34 0.36
N MET A 114 14.66 -0.22 0.52
CA MET A 114 14.43 -1.46 1.25
C MET A 114 14.00 -2.56 0.29
N GLU A 115 14.80 -3.61 0.20
CA GLU A 115 14.55 -4.77 -0.66
C GLU A 115 13.98 -5.94 0.16
N PHE A 116 13.06 -6.70 -0.44
CA PHE A 116 12.47 -7.91 0.11
C PHE A 116 12.59 -9.07 -0.88
N ASP A 117 12.80 -10.28 -0.36
CA ASP A 117 13.03 -11.48 -1.18
C ASP A 117 11.84 -11.82 -2.10
N ASN A 118 10.63 -11.35 -1.77
CA ASN A 118 9.42 -11.59 -2.56
C ASN A 118 9.29 -10.68 -3.80
N GLY A 119 10.28 -9.83 -4.07
CA GLY A 119 10.31 -8.91 -5.21
C GLY A 119 9.71 -7.53 -4.94
N THR A 120 9.28 -7.24 -3.71
CA THR A 120 8.93 -5.88 -3.32
C THR A 120 10.19 -5.08 -3.00
N SER A 121 10.26 -3.83 -3.49
CA SER A 121 11.23 -2.85 -3.02
C SER A 121 10.52 -1.55 -2.63
N PHE A 122 11.01 -0.85 -1.60
CA PHE A 122 10.54 0.51 -1.27
C PHE A 122 11.66 1.52 -1.50
N HIS A 123 11.43 2.45 -2.44
CA HIS A 123 12.30 3.58 -2.76
C HIS A 123 11.76 4.84 -2.09
N PHE A 124 12.54 5.48 -1.22
CA PHE A 124 12.11 6.67 -0.46
C PHE A 124 12.59 7.94 -1.15
N VAL A 125 11.69 8.60 -1.88
CA VAL A 125 12.03 9.70 -2.79
C VAL A 125 11.41 11.02 -2.35
N ASP A 126 12.20 12.09 -2.42
CA ASP A 126 11.75 13.47 -2.29
C ASP A 126 11.53 14.04 -3.69
N ALA A 127 10.37 13.71 -4.26
CA ALA A 127 10.01 14.02 -5.63
C ALA A 127 8.55 14.46 -5.71
N SER A 128 8.20 15.20 -6.77
CA SER A 128 6.80 15.45 -7.08
C SER A 128 6.12 14.15 -7.54
N PRO A 129 4.79 14.02 -7.39
CA PRO A 129 4.08 12.85 -7.92
C PRO A 129 4.27 12.63 -9.43
N ALA A 130 4.47 13.72 -10.19
CA ALA A 130 4.71 13.63 -11.63
C ALA A 130 6.11 13.10 -11.95
N ASP A 131 7.13 13.50 -11.19
CA ASP A 131 8.50 13.02 -11.37
C ASP A 131 8.60 11.54 -10.94
N ALA A 132 7.98 11.18 -9.82
CA ALA A 132 7.92 9.78 -9.38
C ALA A 132 7.21 8.89 -10.41
N LEU A 133 6.15 9.39 -11.06
CA LEU A 133 5.46 8.67 -12.15
C LEU A 133 6.31 8.51 -13.41
N ALA A 134 7.26 9.42 -13.66
CA ALA A 134 8.16 9.31 -14.80
C ALA A 134 9.28 8.29 -14.54
N GLU A 135 9.64 8.05 -13.28
CA GLU A 135 10.64 7.07 -12.84
C GLU A 135 10.07 5.65 -12.68
N ALA A 136 8.81 5.54 -12.24
CA ALA A 136 8.09 4.29 -11.99
C ALA A 136 7.68 3.54 -13.28
#